data_AF-A0A0G0PLK2-F1
#
_entry.id   AF-A0A0G0PLK2-F1
#
_cell.length_a   1.000
_cell.length_b   1.000
_cell.length_c   1.000
_cell.angle_alpha   90.00
_cell.angle_beta   90.00
_cell.angle_gamma   90.00
#
_symmetry.space_group_name_H-M   'P 1'
#
loop_
_entity.id
_entity.type
_entity.pdbx_description
1 polymer ?
#
loop_
_entity_poly.entity_id
_entity_poly.type
_entity_poly.pdbx_seq_one_letter_code
_entity_poly.pdbx_strand_id
1 'polypeptide(L)'
;MKRRIVLILIILIVILGLLATKTVLSVKKAVGTTNKAVGAAKLQDLDATKAYLKDAKREFQSAKKSILVFTPLRIIPFFGWYVADIQRGIDGAIYGLEAASTFTEAITPYADVLGLKGQGTFLGGTAQERLAKAR
;
A
#
# COMPACT_ATOMS: atom_id res chain seq x y z
N MET A 1 -0.22 38.61 28.59
CA MET A 1 -0.09 38.32 27.14
C MET A 1 0.83 37.12 26.86
N LYS A 2 2.09 37.12 27.31
CA LYS A 2 3.05 36.02 27.08
C LYS A 2 2.53 34.62 27.50
N ARG A 3 1.90 34.49 28.67
CA ARG A 3 1.30 33.21 29.13
C ARG A 3 0.19 32.67 28.21
N ARG A 4 -0.64 33.56 27.63
CA ARG A 4 -1.71 33.16 26.70
C ARG A 4 -1.15 32.68 25.36
N ILE A 5 -0.11 33.35 24.85
CA ILE A 5 0.59 32.95 23.61
C ILE A 5 1.25 31.58 23.80
N VAL A 6 1.95 31.36 24.91
CA VAL A 6 2.57 30.07 25.22
C VAL A 6 1.52 28.95 25.31
N LEU A 7 0.37 29.20 25.96
CA LEU A 7 -0.72 28.23 26.02
C LEU A 7 -1.27 27.88 24.62
N ILE A 8 -1.47 28.87 23.74
CA ILE A 8 -1.93 28.64 22.37
C ILE A 8 -0.94 27.78 21.58
N LEU A 9 0.36 28.06 21.71
CA LEU A 9 1.40 27.27 21.04
C LEU A 9 1.44 25.82 21.55
N ILE A 10 1.30 25.61 22.85
CA ILE A 10 1.22 24.26 23.43
C ILE A 10 0.02 23.50 22.87
N ILE A 11 -1.17 24.13 22.84
CA ILE A 11 -2.38 23.52 22.28
C ILE A 11 -2.17 23.15 20.81
N LEU A 12 -1.57 24.05 20.02
CA LEU A 12 -1.27 23.79 18.61
C LEU A 12 -0.34 22.57 18.44
N ILE A 13 0.73 22.48 19.24
CA ILE A 13 1.67 21.35 19.20
C ILE A 13 0.94 20.05 19.56
N VAL A 14 0.08 20.06 20.58
CA VAL A 14 -0.70 18.88 20.98
C VAL A 14 -1.63 18.44 19.84
N ILE A 15 -2.34 19.37 19.20
CA ILE A 15 -3.23 19.06 18.06
C ILE A 15 -2.43 18.46 16.90
N LEU A 16 -1.30 19.08 16.54
CA LEU A 16 -0.43 18.56 15.48
C LEU A 16 0.12 17.17 15.82
N GLY A 17 0.49 16.92 17.08
CA GLY A 17 0.94 15.61 17.55
C GLY A 17 -0.12 14.53 17.45
N LEU A 18 -1.38 14.84 17.79
CA LEU A 18 -2.51 13.92 17.63
C LEU A 18 -2.78 13.59 16.15
N LEU A 19 -2.75 14.60 15.29
CA LEU A 19 -2.91 14.41 13.83
C LEU A 19 -1.75 13.59 13.24
N ALA A 20 -0.53 13.82 13.72
CA ALA A 20 0.65 13.11 13.24
C ALA A 20 0.56 11.63 13.63
N THR A 21 0.15 11.34 14.87
CA THR A 21 -0.10 9.98 15.34
C THR A 21 -1.13 9.25 14.48
N LYS A 22 -2.27 9.89 14.19
CA LYS A 22 -3.29 9.32 13.30
C LYS A 22 -2.74 9.02 11.90
N THR A 23 -1.94 9.93 11.35
CA THR A 23 -1.31 9.77 10.03
C THR A 23 -0.35 8.59 10.02
N VAL A 24 0.52 8.48 11.01
CA VAL A 24 1.47 7.37 11.16
C VAL A 24 0.74 6.03 11.27
N LEU A 25 -0.34 5.97 12.06
CA LEU A 25 -1.15 4.75 12.16
C LEU A 25 -1.80 4.36 10.82
N SER A 26 -2.30 5.34 10.07
CA SER A 26 -2.87 5.09 8.74
C SER A 26 -1.83 4.56 7.75
N VAL A 27 -0.61 5.13 7.76
CA VAL A 27 0.49 4.65 6.91
C VAL A 27 0.93 3.26 7.33
N LYS A 28 1.10 3.00 8.64
CA LYS A 28 1.45 1.67 9.16
C LYS A 28 0.44 0.61 8.75
N LYS A 29 -0.86 0.95 8.76
CA LYS A 29 -1.92 0.05 8.28
C LYS A 29 -1.73 -0.30 6.80
N ALA A 30 -1.54 0.71 5.95
CA ALA A 30 -1.35 0.54 4.51
C ALA A 30 -0.10 -0.30 4.17
N VAL A 31 1.01 -0.05 4.88
CA VAL A 31 2.24 -0.85 4.77
C VAL A 31 1.99 -2.29 5.23
N GLY A 32 1.26 -2.48 6.34
CA GLY A 32 0.88 -3.81 6.81
C GLY A 32 0.07 -4.60 5.78
N THR A 33 -0.90 -3.96 5.14
CA THR A 33 -1.68 -4.59 4.05
C THR A 33 -0.84 -4.85 2.81
N THR A 34 0.11 -3.98 2.49
CA THR A 34 1.09 -4.21 1.41
C THR A 34 1.94 -5.44 1.68
N ASN A 35 2.39 -5.64 2.92
CA ASN A 35 3.13 -6.84 3.32
C ASN A 35 2.28 -8.11 3.20
N LYS A 36 0.96 -8.04 3.41
CA LYS A 36 0.05 -9.16 3.14
C LYS A 36 -0.03 -9.47 1.65
N ALA A 37 -0.07 -8.45 0.79
CA ALA A 37 0.00 -8.65 -0.67
C ALA A 37 1.29 -9.37 -1.09
N VAL A 38 2.44 -8.94 -0.54
CA VAL A 38 3.73 -9.61 -0.77
C VAL A 38 3.71 -11.06 -0.26
N GLY A 39 3.12 -11.30 0.93
CA GLY A 39 2.95 -12.63 1.48
C GLY A 39 2.11 -13.54 0.58
N ALA A 40 0.95 -13.06 0.12
CA ALA A 40 0.08 -13.78 -0.81
C ALA A 40 0.79 -14.08 -2.14
N ALA A 41 1.53 -13.12 -2.67
CA ALA A 41 2.29 -13.31 -3.91
C ALA A 41 3.35 -14.41 -3.77
N LYS A 42 4.05 -14.45 -2.62
CA LYS A 42 5.02 -15.52 -2.31
C LYS A 42 4.38 -16.89 -2.18
N LEU A 43 3.13 -16.94 -1.70
CA LEU A 43 2.33 -18.16 -1.60
C LEU A 43 1.65 -18.53 -2.93
N GLN A 44 1.95 -17.81 -4.02
CA GLN A 44 1.35 -18.04 -5.33
C GLN A 44 -0.17 -17.93 -5.32
N ASP A 45 -0.73 -17.11 -4.42
CA ASP A 45 -2.16 -16.82 -4.33
C ASP A 45 -2.44 -15.49 -5.02
N LEU A 46 -2.69 -15.55 -6.34
CA LEU A 46 -2.89 -14.36 -7.16
C LEU A 46 -4.18 -13.61 -6.78
N ASP A 47 -5.22 -14.31 -6.34
CA ASP A 47 -6.50 -13.69 -5.98
C ASP A 47 -6.39 -12.91 -4.67
N ALA A 48 -5.77 -13.50 -3.64
CA ALA A 48 -5.46 -12.78 -2.41
C ALA A 48 -4.49 -11.63 -2.65
N THR A 49 -3.49 -11.81 -3.53
CA THR A 49 -2.56 -10.74 -3.91
C THR A 49 -3.31 -9.53 -4.47
N LYS A 50 -4.22 -9.72 -5.44
CA LYS A 50 -5.03 -8.65 -6.01
C LYS A 50 -5.90 -7.95 -4.96
N ALA A 51 -6.54 -8.72 -4.08
CA ALA A 51 -7.38 -8.17 -3.02
C ALA A 51 -6.57 -7.27 -2.08
N TYR A 52 -5.41 -7.75 -1.60
CA TYR A 52 -4.55 -6.96 -0.73
C TYR A 52 -3.91 -5.74 -1.43
N LEU A 53 -3.54 -5.83 -2.71
CA LEU A 53 -3.05 -4.67 -3.47
C LEU A 53 -4.12 -3.57 -3.55
N LYS A 54 -5.37 -3.95 -3.85
CA LYS A 54 -6.51 -3.03 -3.91
C LYS A 54 -6.76 -2.36 -2.56
N ASP A 55 -6.75 -3.14 -1.48
CA ASP A 55 -6.94 -2.61 -0.12
C ASP A 55 -5.78 -1.71 0.31
N ALA A 56 -4.53 -2.11 0.05
CA ALA A 56 -3.36 -1.28 0.33
C ALA A 56 -3.43 0.06 -0.41
N LYS A 57 -3.82 0.07 -1.70
CA LYS A 57 -3.99 1.30 -2.49
C LYS A 57 -5.02 2.23 -1.85
N ARG A 58 -6.17 1.69 -1.44
CA ARG A 58 -7.23 2.45 -0.75
C ARG A 58 -6.75 3.01 0.59
N GLU A 59 -5.97 2.24 1.34
CA GLU A 59 -5.42 2.67 2.63
C GLU A 59 -4.35 3.75 2.48
N PHE A 60 -3.48 3.66 1.47
CA PHE A 60 -2.54 4.75 1.15
C PHE A 60 -3.24 6.00 0.65
N GLN A 61 -4.35 5.88 -0.11
CA GLN A 61 -5.18 7.04 -0.48
C GLN A 61 -5.81 7.70 0.75
N SER A 62 -6.22 6.93 1.75
CA SER A 62 -6.68 7.46 3.04
C SER A 62 -5.54 8.15 3.80
N ALA A 63 -4.37 7.52 3.86
CA ALA A 63 -3.18 8.10 4.47
C ALA A 63 -2.76 9.42 3.79
N LYS A 64 -2.87 9.49 2.45
CA LYS A 64 -2.65 10.71 1.67
C LYS A 64 -3.54 11.86 2.15
N LYS A 65 -4.82 11.60 2.40
CA LYS A 65 -5.74 12.62 2.93
C LYS A 65 -5.31 13.11 4.31
N SER A 66 -4.80 12.22 5.17
CA SER A 66 -4.33 12.61 6.51
C SER A 66 -3.05 13.45 6.49
N ILE A 67 -2.11 13.18 5.57
CA ILE A 67 -0.88 13.97 5.46
C ILE A 67 -1.12 15.36 4.86
N LEU A 68 -2.20 15.54 4.06
CA LEU A 68 -2.51 16.85 3.45
C LEU A 68 -2.77 17.95 4.48
N VAL A 69 -3.20 17.60 5.71
CA VAL A 69 -3.37 18.57 6.81
C VAL A 69 -2.05 19.27 7.19
N PHE A 70 -0.90 18.64 6.92
CA PHE A 70 0.42 19.20 7.18
C PHE A 70 0.96 20.06 6.03
N THR A 71 0.25 20.18 4.91
CA THR A 71 0.69 20.97 3.74
C THR A 71 1.09 22.41 4.08
N PRO A 72 0.41 23.15 4.98
CA PRO A 72 0.84 24.50 5.36
C PRO A 72 2.25 24.54 5.97
N LEU A 73 2.70 23.47 6.65
CA LEU A 73 4.05 23.40 7.23
C LEU A 73 5.15 23.30 6.18
N ARG A 74 4.79 23.05 4.91
CA ARG A 74 5.73 22.96 3.79
C ARG A 74 6.46 24.28 3.50
N ILE A 75 5.92 25.40 3.95
CA ILE A 75 6.51 26.74 3.77
C ILE A 75 7.76 26.92 4.66
N ILE A 76 7.84 26.18 5.78
CA ILE A 76 8.93 26.31 6.74
C ILE A 76 10.17 25.61 6.17
N PRO A 77 11.32 26.29 6.01
CA PRO A 77 12.57 25.65 5.57
C PRO A 77 12.97 24.48 6.48
N PHE A 78 13.65 23.48 5.92
CA PHE A 78 14.01 22.20 6.56
C PHE A 78 12.81 21.30 6.90
N PHE A 79 11.87 21.76 7.74
CA PHE A 79 10.69 20.97 8.12
C PHE A 79 9.76 20.68 6.94
N GLY A 80 9.60 21.66 6.06
CA GLY A 80 8.74 21.53 4.89
C GLY A 80 9.24 20.50 3.87
N TRP A 81 10.55 20.20 3.87
CA TRP A 81 11.11 19.13 3.03
C TRP A 81 10.63 17.75 3.49
N TYR A 82 10.63 17.48 4.80
CA TYR A 82 10.10 16.22 5.34
C TYR A 82 8.61 16.02 5.01
N VAL A 83 7.81 17.08 5.10
CA VAL A 83 6.38 17.00 4.71
C VAL A 83 6.24 16.68 3.23
N ALA A 84 7.01 17.36 2.37
CA ALA A 84 6.97 17.13 0.94
C ALA A 84 7.45 15.72 0.56
N ASP A 85 8.48 15.21 1.25
CA ASP A 85 9.01 13.87 1.00
C ASP A 85 8.05 12.77 1.43
N ILE A 86 7.36 12.93 2.57
CA ILE A 86 6.32 11.99 2.97
C ILE A 86 5.17 11.99 1.95
N GLN A 87 4.74 13.16 1.49
CA GLN A 87 3.68 13.27 0.46
C GLN A 87 4.10 12.56 -0.83
N ARG A 88 5.32 12.79 -1.33
CA ARG A 88 5.85 12.12 -2.52
C ARG A 88 6.02 10.62 -2.30
N GLY A 89 6.47 10.20 -1.12
CA GLY A 89 6.63 8.79 -0.79
C GLY A 89 5.29 8.04 -0.79
N ILE A 90 4.24 8.66 -0.25
CA ILE A 90 2.87 8.11 -0.32
C ILE A 90 2.39 8.04 -1.76
N ASP A 91 2.63 9.06 -2.57
CA ASP A 91 2.26 9.05 -3.99
C ASP A 91 3.00 7.96 -4.77
N GLY A 92 4.31 7.81 -4.53
CA GLY A 92 5.12 6.73 -5.08
C GLY A 92 4.60 5.36 -4.67
N ALA A 93 4.17 5.18 -3.43
CA ALA A 93 3.55 3.93 -2.97
C ALA A 93 2.23 3.63 -3.70
N ILE A 94 1.38 4.65 -3.90
CA ILE A 94 0.11 4.49 -4.64
C ILE A 94 0.38 4.07 -6.09
N TYR A 95 1.31 4.74 -6.77
CA TYR A 95 1.67 4.39 -8.14
C TYR A 95 2.35 3.02 -8.24
N GLY A 96 3.20 2.67 -7.27
CA GLY A 96 3.82 1.34 -7.19
C GLY A 96 2.78 0.23 -7.02
N LEU A 97 1.77 0.46 -6.18
CA LEU A 97 0.65 -0.47 -6.01
C LEU A 97 -0.23 -0.56 -7.25
N GLU A 98 -0.43 0.56 -7.96
CA GLU A 98 -1.15 0.57 -9.23
C GLU A 98 -0.41 -0.22 -10.31
N ALA A 99 0.89 -0.02 -10.45
CA ALA A 99 1.74 -0.80 -11.35
C ALA A 99 1.70 -2.30 -11.00
N ALA A 100 1.76 -2.62 -9.70
CA ALA A 100 1.63 -4.01 -9.23
C ALA A 100 0.25 -4.59 -9.57
N SER A 101 -0.85 -3.84 -9.39
CA SER A 101 -2.19 -4.27 -9.78
C SER A 101 -2.27 -4.54 -11.28
N THR A 102 -1.83 -3.62 -12.12
CA THR A 102 -1.78 -3.80 -13.59
C THR A 102 -0.94 -5.02 -13.97
N PHE A 103 0.21 -5.23 -13.33
CA PHE A 103 1.03 -6.42 -13.56
C PHE A 103 0.29 -7.71 -13.18
N THR A 104 -0.36 -7.76 -12.02
CA THR A 104 -1.15 -8.94 -11.61
C THR A 104 -2.31 -9.23 -12.57
N GLU A 105 -2.95 -8.21 -13.12
CA GLU A 105 -3.99 -8.35 -14.15
C GLU A 105 -3.41 -8.92 -15.44
N ALA A 106 -2.27 -8.38 -15.90
CA ALA A 106 -1.61 -8.83 -17.13
C ALA A 106 -1.16 -10.31 -17.08
N ILE A 107 -0.70 -10.80 -15.92
CA ILE A 107 -0.28 -12.20 -15.76
C ILE A 107 -1.44 -13.15 -15.46
N THR A 108 -2.63 -12.64 -15.09
CA THR A 108 -3.81 -13.44 -14.77
C THR A 108 -4.18 -14.51 -15.81
N PRO A 109 -4.23 -14.22 -17.13
CA PRO A 109 -4.54 -15.24 -18.12
C PRO A 109 -3.53 -16.39 -18.14
N TYR A 110 -2.31 -16.15 -17.67
CA TYR A 110 -1.22 -17.14 -17.62
C TYR A 110 -0.99 -17.69 -16.21
N ALA A 111 -1.78 -17.27 -15.21
CA ALA A 111 -1.57 -17.61 -13.81
C ALA A 111 -1.53 -19.13 -13.58
N ASP A 112 -2.32 -19.85 -14.35
CA ASP A 112 -2.40 -21.30 -14.36
C ASP A 112 -1.07 -21.96 -14.78
N VAL A 113 -0.53 -21.57 -15.94
CA VAL A 113 0.75 -22.07 -16.46
C VAL A 113 1.93 -21.64 -15.58
N LEU A 114 1.84 -20.47 -14.96
CA LEU A 114 2.87 -19.91 -14.09
C LEU A 114 2.82 -20.47 -12.65
N GLY A 115 1.85 -21.34 -12.35
CA GLY A 115 1.69 -21.92 -11.01
C GLY A 115 1.25 -20.90 -9.95
N LEU A 116 0.56 -19.83 -10.35
CA LEU A 116 0.09 -18.71 -9.51
C LEU A 116 -1.36 -18.88 -9.03
N LYS A 117 -1.89 -20.11 -9.07
CA LYS A 117 -3.22 -20.49 -8.54
C LYS A 117 -3.13 -21.43 -7.32
N GLY A 118 -1.93 -21.65 -6.77
CA GLY A 118 -1.68 -22.61 -5.70
C GLY A 118 -1.43 -24.04 -6.22
N GLN A 119 -1.56 -25.05 -5.34
CA GLN A 119 -1.38 -26.46 -5.73
C GLN A 119 -2.51 -26.89 -6.67
N GLY A 120 -2.14 -27.17 -7.92
CA GLY A 120 -3.05 -27.62 -8.97
C GLY A 120 -3.30 -26.53 -10.01
N THR A 121 -3.38 -26.97 -11.26
CA THR A 121 -3.54 -26.20 -12.53
C THR A 121 -2.16 -25.74 -13.11
N PHE A 122 -1.77 -25.88 -14.39
CA PHE A 122 -2.41 -26.14 -15.70
C PHE A 122 -2.18 -27.60 -16.12
N LEU A 123 -3.16 -28.21 -16.79
CA LEU A 123 -3.20 -29.61 -17.26
C LEU A 123 -3.43 -30.71 -16.19
N GLY A 124 -4.05 -30.36 -15.05
CA GLY A 124 -4.93 -31.25 -14.22
C GLY A 124 -4.45 -32.65 -13.80
N GLY A 125 -3.18 -32.97 -14.02
CA GLY A 125 -2.62 -34.31 -13.97
C GLY A 125 -1.15 -34.30 -14.43
N THR A 126 -0.46 -35.41 -14.21
CA THR A 126 0.94 -35.64 -14.61
C THR A 126 1.13 -35.49 -16.12
N ALA A 127 2.38 -35.37 -16.58
CA ALA A 127 2.68 -35.37 -18.01
C ALA A 127 2.11 -36.62 -18.73
N GLN A 128 2.08 -37.78 -18.06
CA GLN A 128 1.47 -39.00 -18.58
C GLN A 128 -0.04 -38.87 -18.81
N GLU A 129 -0.80 -38.31 -17.86
CA GLU A 129 -2.26 -38.18 -17.98
C GLU A 129 -2.66 -37.27 -19.15
N ARG A 130 -1.79 -36.32 -19.51
CA ARG A 130 -1.99 -35.40 -20.65
C ARG A 130 -1.76 -36.09 -21.99
N LEU A 131 -0.71 -36.90 -22.08
CA LEU A 131 -0.43 -37.73 -23.27
C LEU A 131 -1.52 -38.78 -23.50
N ALA A 132 -2.05 -39.36 -22.42
CA ALA A 132 -3.14 -40.34 -22.50
C ALA A 132 -4.45 -39.73 -23.03
N LYS A 133 -4.72 -38.46 -22.73
CA LYS A 133 -5.93 -37.75 -23.19
C LYS A 133 -5.83 -37.18 -24.61
N ALA A 134 -4.62 -37.17 -25.19
CA ALA A 134 -4.34 -36.63 -26.53
C ALA A 134 -4.29 -37.71 -27.63
N ARG A 135 -4.41 -38.99 -27.26
CA ARG A 135 -4.68 -40.11 -28.17
C ARG A 135 -6.17 -40.39 -28.23
#